data_AF-A0A6G3UB41-F1
#
_entry.id   AF-A0A6G3UB41-F1
#
_cell.length_a   1.000
_cell.length_b   1.000
_cell.length_c   1.000
_cell.angle_alpha   90.00
_cell.angle_beta   90.00
_cell.angle_gamma   90.00
#
_symmetry.space_group_name_H-M   'P 1'
#
loop_
_entity.id
_entity.type
_entity.pdbx_description
1 polymer ?
#
loop_
_entity_poly.entity_id
_entity_poly.type
_entity_poly.pdbx_seq_one_letter_code
_entity_poly.pdbx_strand_id
1 'polypeptide(L)' 'MTVWDDLVGQQRVSEQLDAAARDADALVTAAAADAPPPDASKMTHAWLFTGPPGAGRN' A
#
# COMPACT_ATOMS: atom_id res chain seq x y z
N MET A 1 -16.21 4.29 4.83
CA MET A 1 -15.95 3.14 3.96
C MET A 1 -14.52 3.23 3.49
N THR A 2 -13.74 2.17 3.69
CA THR A 2 -12.40 2.06 3.10
C THR A 2 -12.49 1.40 1.74
N VAL A 3 -11.48 1.58 0.88
CA VAL A 3 -11.38 0.83 -0.39
C VAL A 3 -11.32 -0.69 -0.17
N TRP A 4 -11.05 -1.15 1.05
CA TRP A 4 -10.97 -2.58 1.39
C TRP A 4 -12.29 -3.22 1.78
N ASP A 5 -13.37 -2.43 1.95
CA ASP A 5 -14.64 -2.94 2.47
C ASP A 5 -15.29 -3.99 1.54
N ASP A 6 -14.98 -3.92 0.24
CA ASP A 6 -15.44 -4.87 -0.78
C ASP A 6 -14.51 -6.10 -0.94
N LEU A 7 -13.34 -6.08 -0.30
CA LEU A 7 -12.33 -7.14 -0.41
C LEU A 7 -12.46 -8.14 0.74
N VAL A 8 -13.20 -9.23 0.49
CA VAL A 8 -13.47 -10.25 1.50
C VAL A 8 -12.29 -11.23 1.63
N GLY A 9 -11.83 -11.45 2.87
CA GLY A 9 -10.90 -12.53 3.22
C GLY A 9 -9.43 -12.29 2.87
N GLN A 10 -9.04 -11.07 2.49
CA GLN A 10 -7.66 -10.71 2.12
C GLN A 10 -6.99 -9.75 3.11
N GLN A 11 -7.36 -9.79 4.40
CA GLN A 11 -6.87 -8.87 5.44
C GLN A 11 -5.36 -8.65 5.43
N ARG A 12 -4.56 -9.72 5.29
CA ARG A 12 -3.09 -9.62 5.26
C ARG A 12 -2.60 -8.72 4.11
N VAL A 13 -3.19 -8.85 2.92
CA VAL A 13 -2.80 -8.03 1.76
C VAL A 13 -3.25 -6.60 1.96
N SER A 14 -4.46 -6.37 2.47
CA SER A 14 -4.95 -5.03 2.81
C SER A 14 -4.04 -4.33 3.80
N GLU A 15 -3.63 -4.99 4.89
CA GLU A 15 -2.70 -4.44 5.88
C GLU A 15 -1.35 -4.05 5.27
N GLN A 16 -0.80 -4.88 4.38
CA GLN A 16 0.47 -4.63 3.71
C GLN A 16 0.39 -3.45 2.74
N LEU A 17 -0.67 -3.38 1.94
CA LEU A 17 -0.89 -2.29 0.99
C LEU A 17 -1.18 -0.97 1.71
N ASP A 18 -1.93 -1.00 2.81
CA ASP A 18 -2.25 0.17 3.61
C ASP A 18 -0.99 0.72 4.32
N ALA A 19 -0.09 -0.14 4.79
CA ALA A 19 1.21 0.28 5.30
C ALA A 19 2.08 0.91 4.20
N ALA A 20 2.15 0.27 3.03
CA ALA A 20 2.93 0.81 1.91
C ALA A 20 2.38 2.15 1.39
N ALA A 21 1.06 2.33 1.36
CA ALA A 21 0.42 3.58 0.98
C ALA A 21 0.76 4.71 1.95
N ARG A 22 0.78 4.45 3.27
CA ARG A 22 1.20 5.44 4.28
C ARG A 22 2.67 5.83 4.14
N ASP A 23 3.55 4.85 3.89
CA ASP A 23 4.97 5.12 3.68
C ASP A 23 5.20 5.98 2.41
N ALA A 24 4.46 5.70 1.34
CA ALA A 24 4.49 6.47 0.11
C ALA A 24 3.98 7.91 0.32
N ASP A 25 2.86 8.07 1.04
CA ASP A 25 2.29 9.38 1.37
C ASP A 25 3.24 10.23 2.23
N ALA A 26 3.88 9.62 3.23
CA ALA A 26 4.88 10.29 4.06
C ALA A 26 6.08 10.80 3.22
N LEU A 27 6.55 9.99 2.27
CA LEU A 27 7.62 10.39 1.36
C LEU A 27 7.20 11.55 0.45
N VAL A 28 6.01 11.48 -0.16
CA VAL A 28 5.49 12.54 -1.04
C VAL A 28 5.28 13.83 -0.27
N THR A 29 4.76 13.74 0.95
CA THR A 29 4.53 14.89 1.83
C THR A 29 5.85 15.54 2.25
N ALA A 30 6.85 14.77 2.63
CA ALA A 30 8.17 15.29 2.97
C ALA A 30 8.83 16.00 1.77
N ALA A 31 8.75 15.39 0.58
CA ALA A 31 9.25 15.99 -0.65
C ALA A 31 8.54 17.30 -1.00
N ALA A 32 7.20 17.36 -0.84
CA ALA A 32 6.43 18.58 -1.09
C ALA A 32 6.73 19.71 -0.08
N ALA A 33 7.14 19.35 1.14
CA ALA A 33 7.50 20.28 2.21
C ALA A 33 8.99 20.66 2.24
N ASP A 34 9.81 20.17 1.29
CA ASP A 34 11.28 20.27 1.30
C ASP A 34 11.90 19.79 2.63
N ALA A 35 11.26 18.79 3.24
CA ALA A 35 11.70 18.18 4.50
C ALA A 35 12.53 16.92 4.23
N PRO A 36 13.41 16.52 5.17
CA PRO A 36 14.12 15.25 5.06
C PRO A 36 13.15 14.07 4.92
N PRO A 37 13.45 13.09 4.04
CA PRO A 37 12.60 11.91 3.88
C PRO A 37 12.63 11.04 5.16
N PRO A 38 11.53 10.33 5.48
CA PRO A 38 11.50 9.39 6.60
C PRO A 38 12.56 8.29 6.47
N ASP A 39 13.15 7.90 7.60
CA ASP A 39 14.30 6.97 7.68
C ASP A 39 14.08 5.59 7.05
N ALA A 40 12.83 5.12 7.03
CA ALA A 40 12.47 3.82 6.49
C ALA A 40 11.29 3.96 5.54
N SER A 41 11.56 3.82 4.25
CA SER A 41 10.52 3.64 3.24
C SER A 41 10.45 2.17 2.84
N LYS A 42 9.27 1.55 2.99
CA LYS A 42 9.00 0.22 2.41
C LYS A 42 8.58 0.28 0.94
N MET A 43 9.00 1.31 0.20
CA MET A 43 8.56 1.50 -1.18
C MET A 43 8.97 0.31 -2.05
N THR A 44 7.97 -0.43 -2.49
CA THR A 44 8.13 -1.55 -3.39
C THR A 44 7.97 -1.02 -4.82
N HIS A 45 9.01 -1.15 -5.64
CA HIS A 45 9.03 -0.64 -7.02
C HIS A 45 8.02 -1.35 -7.94
N ALA A 46 7.57 -2.54 -7.54
CA ALA A 46 6.59 -3.34 -8.28
C ALA A 46 5.85 -4.32 -7.36
N TRP A 47 4.59 -4.63 -7.67
CA TRP A 47 3.78 -5.61 -6.94
C TRP A 47 3.46 -6.81 -7.84
N LEU A 48 3.49 -8.01 -7.26
CA LEU A 48 3.02 -9.24 -7.90
C LEU A 48 1.90 -9.83 -7.06
N PHE A 49 0.69 -9.86 -7.60
CA PHE A 49 -0.47 -10.50 -6.99
C PHE A 49 -0.66 -11.89 -7.58
N THR A 50 -0.75 -12.91 -6.72
CA THR A 50 -0.95 -14.31 -7.12
C THR A 50 -2.17 -14.90 -6.43
N GLY A 51 -2.84 -15.85 -7.08
CA GLY A 51 -4.02 -16.52 -6.53
C GLY A 51 -4.89 -17.19 -7.60
N PRO A 52 -5.87 -18.01 -7.19
CA PRO A 52 -6.79 -18.67 -8.11
C PRO A 52 -7.64 -17.66 -8.90
N PRO A 53 -8.29 -18.09 -10.00
CA PRO A 53 -9.33 -17.30 -10.65
C PRO A 53 -10.41 -16.88 -9.64
N GLY A 54 -10.87 -15.63 -9.72
CA GLY A 54 -11.88 -15.10 -8.80
C GLY A 54 -11.35 -14.53 -7.47
N ALA A 55 -10.03 -14.51 -7.23
CA ALA A 55 -9.44 -13.98 -6.00
C ALA A 55 -9.48 -12.44 -5.83
N GLY A 56 -10.30 -11.72 -6.60
CA GLY A 56 -10.47 -10.27 -6.42
C GLY A 56 -9.25 -9.41 -6.77
N ARG A 57 -8.47 -9.81 -7.78
CA ARG A 57 -7.25 -9.09 -8.21
C ARG A 57 -7.49 -7.89 -9.14
N ASN A 58 -8.73 -7.69 -9.60
CA ASN A 58 -9.14 -6.66 -10.56
C ASN A 58 -10.38 -5.94 -10.06
#